data_AF-A0A7C4CJZ4-F1
#
_entry.id   AF-A0A7C4CJZ4-F1
#
_cell.length_a   1.000
_cell.length_b   1.000
_cell.length_c   1.000
_cell.angle_alpha   90.00
_cell.angle_beta   90.00
_cell.angle_gamma   90.00
#
_symmetry.space_group_name_H-M   'P 1'
#
loop_
_entity.id
_entity.type
_entity.pdbx_description
1 polymer ?
#
loop_
_entity_poly.entity_id
_entity_poly.type
_entity_poly.pdbx_seq_one_letter_code
_entity_poly.pdbx_strand_id
1 'polypeptide(L)'
;RVPVSITFSFIVALRFIPVLADDFMNIVASQASRGHEVERSGFIRRAKSLLPLLIPLIVISIRRAQQLAEALESRCFGSGRRTSYITYEVRFMDLLALTYAATVLLIGSLLATLPLEFPLLPFR
;
A
#
# COMPACT_ATOMS: atom_id res chain seq x y z
N ARG A 1 18.07 2.53 7.48
CA ARG A 1 17.29 3.63 6.86
C ARG A 1 16.83 3.14 5.50
N VAL A 2 15.52 3.16 5.23
CA VAL A 2 14.99 2.75 3.91
C VAL A 2 15.47 3.77 2.85
N PRO A 3 15.92 3.33 1.66
CA PRO A 3 16.30 4.25 0.58
C PRO A 3 15.16 5.18 0.18
N VAL A 4 15.47 6.47 -0.03
CA VAL A 4 14.48 7.51 -0.38
C VAL A 4 13.74 7.18 -1.68
N SER A 5 14.42 6.54 -2.63
CA SER A 5 13.81 6.07 -3.88
C SER A 5 12.66 5.10 -3.64
N ILE A 6 12.79 4.17 -2.70
CA ILE A 6 11.74 3.19 -2.38
C ILE A 6 10.54 3.89 -1.75
N THR A 7 10.77 4.73 -0.73
CA THR A 7 9.70 5.47 -0.05
C THR A 7 8.96 6.40 -1.03
N PHE A 8 9.71 7.08 -1.91
CA PHE A 8 9.13 7.95 -2.92
C PHE A 8 8.27 7.18 -3.93
N SER A 9 8.81 6.11 -4.52
CA SER A 9 8.07 5.28 -5.47
C SER A 9 6.80 4.69 -4.85
N PHE A 10 6.87 4.28 -3.58
CA PHE A 10 5.71 3.76 -2.85
C PHE A 10 4.63 4.83 -2.65
N ILE A 11 4.99 6.03 -2.19
CA ILE A 11 4.03 7.13 -1.99
C ILE A 11 3.39 7.55 -3.32
N VAL A 12 4.18 7.63 -4.40
CA VAL A 12 3.67 7.95 -5.74
C VAL A 12 2.71 6.85 -6.21
N ALA A 13 3.07 5.58 -6.04
CA ALA A 13 2.21 4.46 -6.39
C ALA A 13 0.87 4.54 -5.64
N LEU A 14 0.89 4.75 -4.32
CA LEU A 14 -0.33 4.89 -3.51
C LEU A 14 -1.22 6.05 -3.99
N ARG A 15 -0.63 7.18 -4.39
CA ARG A 15 -1.38 8.30 -4.97
C ARG A 15 -1.97 7.96 -6.36
N PHE A 16 -1.30 7.13 -7.13
CA PHE A 16 -1.74 6.74 -8.47
C PHE A 16 -2.81 5.66 -8.47
N ILE A 17 -2.90 4.80 -7.44
CA ILE A 17 -3.95 3.78 -7.33
C ILE A 17 -5.37 4.32 -7.55
N PRO A 18 -5.84 5.36 -6.83
CA PRO A 18 -7.22 5.86 -7.02
C PRO A 18 -7.43 6.39 -8.45
N VAL A 19 -6.44 7.11 -8.99
CA VAL A 19 -6.52 7.65 -10.35
C VAL A 19 -6.55 6.54 -11.41
N LEU A 20 -5.75 5.49 -11.23
CA LEU A 20 -5.75 4.33 -12.12
C LEU A 20 -7.06 3.55 -12.05
N ALA A 21 -7.69 3.49 -10.87
CA ALA A 21 -9.01 2.89 -10.72
C ALA A 21 -10.08 3.68 -11.51
N ASP A 22 -10.06 5.01 -11.42
CA ASP A 22 -10.96 5.87 -12.19
C ASP A 22 -10.72 5.74 -13.71
N ASP A 23 -9.45 5.75 -14.15
CA ASP A 23 -9.07 5.53 -15.55
C ASP A 23 -9.56 4.15 -16.03
N PHE A 24 -9.39 3.11 -15.22
CA PHE A 24 -9.87 1.76 -15.54
C PHE A 24 -11.39 1.71 -15.70
N MET A 25 -12.15 2.33 -14.79
CA MET A 25 -13.61 2.40 -14.88
C MET A 25 -14.07 3.12 -16.15
N ASN A 26 -13.42 4.22 -16.50
CA ASN A 26 -13.70 4.94 -17.75
C ASN A 26 -13.40 4.10 -18.99
N ILE A 27 -12.28 3.35 -18.99
CA ILE A 27 -11.94 2.43 -20.08
C ILE A 27 -12.98 1.32 -20.19
N VAL A 28 -13.41 0.72 -19.07
CA VAL A 28 -14.45 -0.32 -19.06
C VAL A 28 -15.76 0.23 -19.65
N ALA A 29 -16.21 1.41 -19.23
CA ALA A 29 -17.42 2.02 -19.76
C ALA A 29 -17.32 2.34 -21.27
N SER A 30 -16.16 2.83 -21.72
CA SER A 30 -15.88 3.10 -23.13
C SER A 30 -15.89 1.84 -23.99
N GLN A 31 -15.26 0.76 -23.51
CA GLN A 31 -15.23 -0.51 -24.23
C GLN A 31 -16.59 -1.21 -24.20
N ALA A 32 -17.34 -1.15 -23.10
CA ALA A 32 -18.71 -1.64 -23.04
C ALA A 32 -19.61 -0.93 -24.07
N SER A 33 -19.43 0.38 -24.25
CA SER A 33 -20.14 1.16 -25.29
C SER A 33 -19.77 0.75 -26.72
N ARG A 34 -18.58 0.17 -26.91
CA ARG A 34 -18.11 -0.42 -28.18
C ARG A 34 -18.55 -1.88 -28.36
N GLY A 35 -19.40 -2.39 -27.48
CA GLY A 35 -19.88 -3.78 -27.51
C GLY A 35 -18.87 -4.80 -26.98
N HIS A 36 -17.83 -4.36 -26.28
CA HIS A 36 -16.85 -5.28 -25.70
C HIS A 36 -17.42 -5.92 -24.43
N GLU A 37 -17.76 -7.20 -24.51
CA GLU A 37 -18.16 -8.00 -23.35
C GLU A 37 -16.97 -8.82 -22.82
N VAL A 38 -16.75 -8.78 -21.51
CA VAL A 38 -15.72 -9.61 -20.87
C VAL A 38 -16.21 -11.06 -20.83
N GLU A 39 -15.77 -11.84 -21.81
CA GLU A 39 -16.08 -13.27 -21.89
C GLU A 39 -15.59 -14.01 -20.64
N ARG A 40 -16.49 -14.81 -20.05
CA ARG A 40 -16.22 -15.62 -18.85
C ARG A 40 -15.74 -17.05 -19.16
N SER A 41 -15.75 -17.47 -20.43
CA SER A 41 -15.46 -18.85 -20.82
C SER A 41 -13.96 -19.09 -21.03
N GLY A 42 -13.36 -19.94 -20.19
CA GLY A 42 -11.97 -20.39 -20.34
C GLY A 42 -10.91 -19.35 -19.98
N PHE A 43 -9.79 -19.80 -19.42
CA PHE A 43 -8.70 -18.93 -18.96
C PHE A 43 -8.04 -18.11 -20.10
N ILE A 44 -7.76 -18.76 -21.23
CA ILE A 44 -7.07 -18.12 -22.37
C ILE A 44 -7.94 -17.03 -23.00
N ARG A 45 -9.23 -17.31 -23.20
CA ARG A 45 -10.16 -16.38 -23.83
C ARG A 45 -10.47 -15.20 -22.91
N ARG A 46 -10.56 -15.44 -21.59
CA ARG A 46 -10.63 -14.38 -20.58
C ARG A 46 -9.38 -13.49 -20.54
N ALA A 47 -8.18 -14.05 -20.67
CA ALA A 47 -6.96 -13.26 -20.76
C ALA A 47 -6.95 -12.36 -22.00
N LYS A 48 -7.36 -12.91 -23.16
CA LYS A 48 -7.48 -12.15 -24.41
C LYS A 48 -8.53 -11.03 -24.34
N SER A 49 -9.67 -11.27 -23.67
CA SER A 49 -10.71 -10.25 -23.51
C SER A 49 -10.31 -9.09 -22.58
N LEU A 50 -9.27 -9.25 -21.77
CA LEU A 50 -8.72 -8.15 -20.95
C LEU A 50 -7.72 -7.26 -21.71
N LEU A 51 -7.13 -7.73 -22.81
CA LEU A 51 -6.13 -6.95 -23.57
C LEU A 51 -6.64 -5.57 -24.02
N PRO A 52 -7.87 -5.42 -24.55
CA PRO A 52 -8.40 -4.11 -24.96
C PRO A 52 -8.58 -3.12 -23.80
N LEU A 53 -8.60 -3.60 -22.55
CA LEU A 53 -8.66 -2.78 -21.34
C LEU A 53 -7.24 -2.43 -20.85
N LEU A 54 -6.34 -3.41 -20.86
CA LEU A 54 -4.98 -3.28 -20.33
C LEU A 54 -4.10 -2.37 -21.19
N ILE A 55 -4.16 -2.49 -22.52
CA ILE A 55 -3.30 -1.71 -23.42
C ILE A 55 -3.52 -0.20 -23.22
N PRO A 56 -4.75 0.34 -23.26
CA PRO A 56 -4.99 1.76 -22.99
C PRO A 56 -4.54 2.19 -21.60
N LEU A 57 -4.82 1.37 -20.57
CA LEU A 57 -4.46 1.68 -19.19
C LEU A 57 -2.93 1.81 -19.02
N ILE A 58 -2.16 0.91 -19.63
CA ILE A 58 -0.69 0.94 -19.62
C ILE A 58 -0.17 2.21 -20.34
N VAL A 59 -0.72 2.53 -21.51
CA VAL A 59 -0.30 3.71 -22.28
C VAL A 59 -0.56 5.00 -21.48
N ILE A 60 -1.73 5.12 -20.84
CA ILE A 60 -2.07 6.27 -19.99
C ILE A 60 -1.12 6.34 -18.78
N SER A 61 -0.82 5.20 -18.16
CA SER A 61 0.08 5.11 -17.01
C SER A 61 1.50 5.56 -17.34
N ILE A 62 2.04 5.13 -18.49
CA ILE A 62 3.38 5.52 -18.96
C ILE A 62 3.42 7.02 -19.24
N ARG A 63 2.43 7.57 -19.96
CA ARG A 63 2.35 9.01 -20.25
C ARG A 63 2.30 9.84 -18.97
N ARG A 64 1.50 9.40 -17.98
CA ARG A 64 1.40 10.05 -16.67
C ARG A 64 2.72 10.01 -15.91
N ALA A 65 3.44 8.89 -15.97
CA ALA A 65 4.76 8.77 -15.35
C ALA A 65 5.79 9.74 -15.98
N GLN A 66 5.78 9.87 -17.31
CA GLN A 66 6.63 10.83 -18.03
C GLN A 66 6.31 12.28 -17.64
N GLN A 67 5.03 12.65 -17.68
CA GLN A 67 4.57 13.99 -17.26
C GLN A 67 4.94 14.29 -15.80
N LEU A 68 4.83 13.31 -14.91
CA LEU A 68 5.25 13.46 -13.53
C LEU A 68 6.77 13.65 -13.43
N ALA A 69 7.57 12.88 -14.17
CA ALA A 69 9.02 13.02 -14.18
C ALA A 69 9.46 14.42 -14.66
N GLU A 70 8.87 14.91 -15.75
CA GLU A 70 9.13 16.27 -16.28
C GLU A 70 8.72 17.36 -15.27
N ALA A 71 7.55 17.21 -14.63
CA ALA A 71 7.09 18.13 -13.59
C ALA A 71 7.97 18.11 -12.32
N LEU A 72 8.60 16.98 -12.02
CA LEU A 72 9.55 16.86 -10.91
C LEU A 72 10.89 17.50 -11.28
N GLU A 73 11.40 17.24 -12.48
CA GLU A 73 12.66 17.80 -12.96
C GLU A 73 12.60 19.33 -13.06
N SER A 74 11.50 19.89 -13.57
CA SER A 74 11.27 21.35 -13.59
C SER A 74 11.24 22.00 -12.20
N ARG A 75 10.96 21.22 -11.15
CA ARG A 75 11.03 21.65 -9.74
C ARG A 75 12.37 21.31 -9.08
N CYS A 76 13.37 20.97 -9.89
CA CYS A 76 14.69 20.53 -9.47
C CYS A 76 14.65 19.33 -8.51
N PHE A 77 13.66 18.45 -8.65
CA PHE A 77 13.54 17.27 -7.80
C PHE A 77 14.74 16.34 -8.00
N GLY A 78 15.54 16.17 -6.94
CA GLY A 78 16.77 15.38 -6.98
C GLY A 78 18.04 16.22 -7.01
N SER A 79 17.93 17.55 -7.12
CA SER A 79 19.06 18.45 -6.87
C SER A 79 19.22 18.67 -5.36
N GLY A 80 20.42 18.40 -4.83
CA GLY A 80 20.78 18.69 -3.45
C GLY A 80 20.12 17.80 -2.38
N ARG A 81 20.23 18.26 -1.12
CA ARG A 81 19.77 17.52 0.07
C ARG A 81 18.28 17.77 0.28
N ARG A 82 17.49 16.68 0.31
CA ARG A 82 16.05 16.74 0.62
C ARG A 82 15.75 17.00 2.09
N THR A 83 14.70 17.79 2.34
CA THR A 83 14.02 17.92 3.62
C THR A 83 12.64 17.23 3.57
N SER A 84 12.10 16.85 4.73
CA SER A 84 10.72 16.34 4.84
C SER A 84 9.81 17.47 5.27
N TYR A 85 8.69 17.65 4.56
CA TYR A 85 7.65 18.61 4.96
C TYR A 85 6.76 18.03 6.07
N ILE A 86 6.51 16.72 6.04
CA ILE A 86 5.74 16.04 7.09
C ILE A 86 6.69 15.70 8.22
N THR A 87 6.42 16.26 9.40
CA THR A 87 7.07 15.93 10.66
C THR A 87 6.11 15.14 11.52
N TYR A 88 6.59 14.04 12.09
CA TYR A 88 5.82 13.22 13.03
C TYR A 88 6.22 13.61 14.45
N GLU A 89 5.27 14.17 15.19
CA GLU A 89 5.45 14.49 16.60
C GLU A 89 4.85 13.40 17.47
N VAL A 90 5.58 12.99 18.50
CA VAL A 90 5.10 11.99 19.45
C VAL A 90 3.99 12.60 20.27
N ARG A 91 2.79 12.04 20.18
CA ARG A 91 1.64 12.51 20.95
C ARG A 91 1.57 11.79 22.30
N PHE A 92 0.88 12.39 23.27
CA PHE A 92 0.65 11.77 24.57
C PHE A 92 -0.05 10.41 24.45
N MET A 93 -0.95 10.25 23.47
CA MET A 93 -1.58 8.95 23.18
C MET A 93 -0.58 7.89 22.70
N ASP A 94 0.47 8.28 21.98
CA ASP A 94 1.52 7.34 21.55
C ASP A 94 2.30 6.83 22.75
N LEU A 95 2.59 7.73 23.72
CA LEU A 95 3.24 7.34 24.96
C LEU A 95 2.37 6.41 25.81
N LEU A 96 1.07 6.73 25.96
CA LEU A 96 0.13 5.84 26.66
C LEU A 96 0.04 4.46 25.99
N ALA A 97 -0.09 4.42 24.66
CA ALA A 97 -0.14 3.16 23.92
C ALA A 97 1.17 2.35 24.08
N LEU A 98 2.33 3.02 24.06
CA LEU A 98 3.62 2.37 24.26
C LEU A 98 3.76 1.79 25.66
N THR A 99 3.39 2.55 26.70
CA THR A 99 3.45 2.07 28.09
C THR A 99 2.50 0.90 28.32
N TYR A 100 1.27 0.98 27.79
CA TYR A 100 0.31 -0.12 27.85
C TYR A 100 0.86 -1.39 27.17
N ALA A 101 1.35 -1.28 25.93
CA ALA A 101 1.93 -2.41 25.21
C ALA A 101 3.12 -3.04 25.96
N ALA A 102 3.99 -2.22 26.56
CA ALA A 102 5.12 -2.68 27.35
C ALA A 102 4.67 -3.43 28.62
N THR A 103 3.65 -2.94 29.33
CA THR A 103 3.10 -3.62 30.52
C THR A 103 2.47 -4.96 30.18
N VAL A 104 1.72 -5.04 29.08
CA VAL A 104 1.11 -6.31 28.62
C VAL A 104 2.18 -7.33 28.25
N LEU A 105 3.22 -6.91 27.52
CA LEU A 105 4.34 -7.80 27.18
C LEU A 105 5.11 -8.28 28.42
N LEU A 106 5.33 -7.40 29.40
CA LEU A 106 5.99 -7.75 30.66
C LEU A 106 5.17 -8.75 31.49
N ILE A 107 3.87 -8.51 31.66
CA ILE A 107 2.98 -9.40 32.40
C ILE A 107 2.88 -10.75 31.69
N GLY A 108 2.74 -10.76 30.36
CA GLY A 108 2.72 -11.99 29.56
C GLY A 108 4.02 -12.79 29.67
N SER A 109 5.17 -12.13 29.62
CA SER A 109 6.48 -12.76 29.80
C SER A 109 6.68 -13.29 31.23
N LEU A 110 6.19 -12.57 32.24
CA LEU A 110 6.25 -12.99 33.65
C LEU A 110 5.36 -14.22 33.92
N LEU A 111 4.15 -14.24 33.37
CA LEU A 111 3.25 -15.40 33.44
C LEU A 111 3.81 -16.62 32.69
N ALA A 112 4.57 -16.40 31.61
CA ALA A 112 5.22 -17.49 30.86
C ALA A 112 6.48 -18.03 31.54
N THR A 113 7.17 -17.22 32.35
CA THR A 113 8.37 -17.62 33.10
C THR A 113 8.07 -18.16 34.49
N LEU A 114 6.89 -17.88 35.06
CA LEU A 114 6.38 -18.58 36.23
C LEU A 114 6.02 -20.02 35.82
N PRO A 115 6.72 -21.06 36.32
CA PRO A 115 6.24 -22.41 36.16
C PRO A 115 4.88 -22.46 36.84
N LEU A 116 3.83 -22.69 36.05
CA LEU A 116 2.49 -22.96 36.52
C LEU A 116 2.50 -24.35 37.19
N GLU A 117 3.26 -24.52 38.27
CA GLU A 117 3.05 -25.59 39.24
C GLU A 117 1.73 -25.29 39.94
N PHE A 118 0.62 -25.55 39.25
CA PHE A 118 -0.67 -25.69 39.89
C PHE A 118 -0.58 -26.96 40.76
N PRO A 119 -0.63 -26.86 42.10
CA PRO A 119 -0.87 -28.02 42.93
C PRO A 119 -2.38 -28.29 42.84
N LEU A 120 -2.81 -28.93 41.75
CA LEU A 120 -4.18 -29.42 41.63
C LEU A 120 -4.33 -30.67 42.51
N LEU A 121 -5.10 -30.46 43.58
CA LEU A 121 -5.89 -31.44 44.33
C LEU A 121 -5.11 -32.48 45.16
N PRO A 122 -5.24 -32.44 46.51
CA PRO A 122 -4.92 -33.60 47.31
C PRO A 122 -5.93 -34.71 46.97
N PHE A 123 -5.52 -35.69 46.17
CA PHE A 123 -6.17 -37.00 46.14
C PHE A 123 -5.81 -37.74 47.43
N ARG A 124 -6.60 -37.52 48.48
CA ARG A 124 -6.95 -38.58 49.44
C ARG A 124 -8.26 -38.27 50.12
#